data_AF-A0A9W7WWW6-F1
#
_entry.id   AF-A0A9W7WWW6-F1
#
_cell.length_a   1.000
_cell.length_b   1.000
_cell.length_c   1.000
_cell.angle_alpha   90.00
_cell.angle_beta   90.00
_cell.angle_gamma   90.00
#
_symmetry.space_group_name_H-M   'P 1'
#
loop_
_entity.id
_entity.type
_entity.pdbx_description
1 polymer ?
#
loop_
_entity_poly.entity_id
_entity_poly.type
_entity_poly.pdbx_seq_one_letter_code
_entity_poly.pdbx_strand_id
1 'polypeptide(L)'
;MGMGVPMVSFLWLTLLISGRCALAFSVAGQHETTCEANGSVYYVGEWYFLDSDPCTQCECTAEGPACSRTECTSLPAACIHVSHYPTDCCPRCEKIGCEYGGEVYELGQQFQPSACEQCTCDSDGIVNCLVADCAPPPCVNPVYQKGKCCPECKDGPNCYVDASRTKVIPAGEAVWVDSCTKCRCHNWQDAGYWEGYLLATCSRVQNCL
;
A
#
# COMPACT_ATOMS: atom_id res chain seq x y z
N MET A 1 -67.79 -41.35 -25.94
CA MET A 1 -68.87 -40.62 -26.63
C MET A 1 -68.21 -39.76 -27.68
N GLY A 2 -68.22 -40.16 -28.96
CA GLY A 2 -69.20 -39.70 -29.95
C GLY A 2 -68.84 -38.26 -30.35
N MET A 3 -68.49 -37.91 -31.58
CA MET A 3 -69.24 -38.07 -32.83
C MET A 3 -68.26 -38.05 -34.02
N GLY A 4 -68.64 -38.65 -35.13
CA GLY A 4 -67.80 -38.71 -36.33
C GLY A 4 -68.34 -37.95 -37.54
N VAL A 5 -67.57 -38.13 -38.63
CA VAL A 5 -67.97 -38.19 -40.06
C VAL A 5 -68.24 -36.82 -40.72
N PRO A 6 -68.05 -36.65 -42.06
CA PRO A 6 -66.97 -37.04 -42.99
C PRO A 6 -66.48 -35.83 -43.84
N MET A 7 -65.61 -36.03 -44.85
CA MET A 7 -65.93 -35.67 -46.25
C MET A 7 -64.81 -36.03 -47.25
N VAL A 8 -65.06 -37.14 -47.95
CA VAL A 8 -64.99 -37.35 -49.42
C VAL A 8 -63.64 -37.40 -50.17
N SER A 9 -63.35 -38.62 -50.63
CA SER A 9 -62.82 -39.10 -51.93
C SER A 9 -61.71 -38.36 -52.66
N PHE A 10 -60.70 -39.08 -53.15
CA PHE A 10 -60.75 -39.81 -54.43
C PHE A 10 -59.60 -40.84 -54.53
N LEU A 11 -59.91 -41.94 -55.24
CA LEU A 11 -59.11 -43.09 -55.64
C LEU A 11 -57.71 -42.68 -56.18
N TRP A 12 -56.64 -43.51 -56.20
CA TRP A 12 -56.47 -44.80 -56.88
C TRP A 12 -55.30 -45.61 -56.28
N LEU A 13 -55.38 -46.93 -56.44
CA LEU A 13 -54.51 -47.98 -55.87
C LEU A 13 -53.28 -48.30 -56.75
N THR A 14 -52.26 -48.92 -56.13
CA THR A 14 -51.10 -49.68 -56.68
C THR A 14 -49.85 -48.85 -57.02
N LEU A 15 -48.60 -49.20 -56.64
CA LEU A 15 -47.91 -50.49 -56.62
C LEU A 15 -46.66 -50.44 -55.67
N LEU A 16 -46.26 -51.60 -55.13
CA LEU A 16 -45.12 -51.80 -54.20
C LEU A 16 -43.73 -51.81 -54.88
N ILE A 17 -42.67 -51.69 -54.06
CA ILE A 17 -41.23 -52.03 -54.27
C ILE A 17 -40.43 -50.84 -54.85
N SER A 18 -39.31 -50.34 -54.31
CA SER A 18 -38.12 -50.94 -53.66
C SER A 18 -37.35 -49.85 -52.89
N GLY A 19 -36.46 -50.26 -51.98
CA GLY A 19 -35.77 -49.40 -51.02
C GLY A 19 -34.67 -48.47 -51.53
N ARG A 20 -34.15 -47.74 -50.53
CA ARG A 20 -32.96 -46.84 -50.50
C ARG A 20 -33.19 -45.52 -51.24
N CYS A 21 -32.78 -44.37 -50.75
CA CYS A 21 -31.68 -44.07 -49.84
C CYS A 21 -32.09 -42.85 -48.99
N ALA A 22 -31.90 -42.90 -47.68
CA ALA A 22 -31.79 -41.68 -46.91
C ALA A 22 -30.59 -40.91 -47.49
N LEU A 23 -30.83 -39.77 -48.13
CA LEU A 23 -29.79 -38.78 -48.35
C LEU A 23 -29.51 -38.14 -46.99
N ALA A 24 -28.80 -38.88 -46.14
CA ALA A 24 -27.88 -38.26 -45.22
C ALA A 24 -26.86 -37.56 -46.11
N PHE A 25 -27.00 -36.24 -46.26
CA PHE A 25 -25.88 -35.44 -46.69
C PHE A 25 -24.83 -35.60 -45.60
N SER A 26 -23.87 -36.49 -45.85
CA SER A 26 -22.61 -36.47 -45.13
C SER A 26 -22.08 -35.05 -45.32
N VAL A 27 -22.13 -34.23 -44.27
CA VAL A 27 -21.20 -33.12 -44.16
C VAL A 27 -19.84 -33.79 -44.18
N ALA A 28 -19.22 -33.82 -45.35
CA ALA A 28 -17.82 -34.14 -45.48
C ALA A 28 -17.12 -33.22 -44.50
N GLY A 29 -16.44 -33.80 -43.50
CA GLY A 29 -15.63 -33.04 -42.56
C GLY A 29 -14.75 -32.11 -43.37
N GLN A 30 -14.99 -30.81 -43.25
CA GLN A 30 -14.07 -29.81 -43.76
C GLN A 30 -12.77 -30.08 -43.03
N HIS A 31 -11.78 -30.56 -43.77
CA HIS A 31 -10.40 -30.45 -43.35
C HIS A 31 -10.11 -28.95 -43.43
N GLU A 32 -10.42 -28.24 -42.35
CA GLU A 32 -10.35 -26.80 -42.27
C GLU A 32 -8.87 -26.43 -42.25
N THR A 33 -8.31 -26.08 -43.41
CA THR A 33 -6.92 -25.65 -43.56
C THR A 33 -6.70 -24.22 -43.05
N THR A 34 -7.67 -23.67 -42.33
CA THR A 34 -7.71 -22.30 -41.87
C THR A 34 -8.43 -22.21 -40.53
N CYS A 35 -8.06 -21.23 -39.70
CA CYS A 35 -8.68 -20.90 -38.43
C CYS A 35 -9.28 -19.50 -38.50
N GLU A 36 -10.44 -19.26 -37.89
CA GLU A 36 -11.05 -17.93 -37.82
C GLU A 36 -10.97 -17.37 -36.40
N ALA A 37 -10.39 -16.17 -36.23
CA ALA A 37 -10.34 -15.47 -34.96
C ALA A 37 -10.35 -13.94 -35.15
N ASN A 38 -11.04 -13.22 -34.25
CA ASN A 38 -11.20 -11.75 -34.29
C ASN A 38 -11.68 -11.21 -35.66
N GLY A 39 -12.50 -11.98 -36.37
CA GLY A 39 -12.97 -11.62 -37.72
C GLY A 39 -11.91 -11.72 -38.83
N SER A 40 -10.76 -12.35 -38.54
CA SER A 40 -9.67 -12.62 -39.49
C SER A 40 -9.51 -14.12 -39.72
N VAL A 41 -9.03 -14.50 -40.90
CA VAL A 41 -8.76 -15.89 -41.29
C VAL A 41 -7.25 -16.13 -41.28
N TYR A 42 -6.83 -17.20 -40.61
CA TYR A 42 -5.44 -17.63 -40.45
C TYR A 42 -5.23 -18.98 -41.14
N TYR A 43 -4.06 -19.18 -41.75
CA TYR A 43 -3.68 -20.43 -42.40
C TYR A 43 -2.89 -21.34 -41.45
N VAL A 44 -2.88 -22.65 -41.74
CA VAL A 44 -2.08 -23.60 -40.95
C VAL A 44 -0.60 -23.17 -40.87
N GLY A 45 -0.08 -23.08 -39.65
CA GLY A 45 1.26 -22.60 -39.32
C GLY A 45 1.34 -21.11 -38.96
N GLU A 46 0.26 -20.35 -39.10
CA GLU A 46 0.20 -18.95 -38.67
C GLU A 46 -0.09 -18.82 -37.17
N TRP A 47 0.49 -17.77 -36.59
CA TRP A 47 0.39 -17.44 -35.17
C TRP A 47 -0.38 -16.14 -34.98
N TYR A 48 -1.25 -16.08 -33.99
CA TYR A 48 -2.07 -14.91 -33.70
C TYR A 48 -2.41 -14.76 -32.22
N PHE A 49 -2.78 -13.54 -31.82
CA PHE A 49 -3.29 -13.22 -30.49
C PHE A 49 -4.80 -12.98 -30.54
N LEU A 50 -5.49 -13.25 -29.43
CA LEU A 50 -6.91 -12.95 -29.27
C LEU A 50 -7.09 -11.48 -28.84
N ASP A 51 -7.98 -10.74 -29.50
CA ASP A 51 -8.28 -9.34 -29.15
C ASP A 51 -9.00 -9.25 -27.81
N SER A 52 -9.71 -10.32 -27.44
CA SER A 52 -10.38 -10.47 -26.15
C SER A 52 -9.43 -10.79 -25.00
N ASP A 53 -8.24 -11.34 -25.30
CA ASP A 53 -7.21 -11.68 -24.32
C ASP A 53 -5.81 -11.60 -24.96
N PRO A 54 -5.11 -10.46 -24.80
CA PRO A 54 -3.77 -10.27 -25.32
C PRO A 54 -2.74 -11.29 -24.78
N CYS A 55 -3.07 -12.04 -23.72
CA CYS A 55 -2.21 -13.09 -23.17
C CYS A 55 -2.34 -14.44 -23.86
N THR A 56 -3.37 -14.65 -24.68
CA THR A 56 -3.58 -15.92 -25.36
C THR A 56 -3.02 -15.85 -26.77
N GLN A 57 -2.01 -16.69 -27.02
CA GLN A 57 -1.41 -16.88 -28.33
C GLN A 57 -1.86 -18.22 -28.89
N CYS A 58 -2.31 -18.23 -30.14
CA CYS A 58 -2.76 -19.44 -30.83
C CYS A 58 -1.93 -19.68 -32.09
N GLU A 59 -1.65 -20.95 -32.36
CA GLU A 59 -1.16 -21.43 -33.65
C GLU A 59 -2.30 -22.13 -34.38
N CYS A 60 -2.52 -21.79 -35.64
CA CYS A 60 -3.48 -22.52 -36.46
C CYS A 60 -2.89 -23.86 -36.90
N THR A 61 -3.49 -24.97 -36.47
CA THR A 61 -3.06 -26.33 -36.85
C THR A 61 -4.11 -27.00 -37.74
N ALA A 62 -3.75 -28.13 -38.34
CA ALA A 62 -4.70 -28.94 -39.13
C ALA A 62 -5.86 -29.51 -38.29
N GLU A 63 -5.75 -29.52 -36.96
CA GLU A 63 -6.78 -29.96 -36.02
C GLU A 63 -7.59 -28.79 -35.43
N GLY A 64 -7.27 -27.56 -35.82
CA GLY A 64 -7.86 -26.32 -35.29
C GLY A 64 -6.85 -25.46 -34.52
N PRO A 65 -7.32 -24.40 -33.85
CA PRO A 65 -6.44 -23.47 -33.13
C PRO A 65 -5.88 -24.10 -31.86
N ALA A 66 -4.56 -24.22 -31.79
CA ALA A 66 -3.82 -24.64 -30.61
C ALA A 66 -3.37 -23.41 -29.81
N CYS A 67 -4.07 -23.10 -28.72
CA CYS A 67 -3.83 -21.89 -27.94
C CYS A 67 -3.06 -22.18 -26.65
N SER A 68 -2.16 -21.27 -26.29
CA SER A 68 -1.46 -21.21 -25.02
C SER A 68 -1.64 -19.83 -24.41
N ARG A 69 -1.91 -19.81 -23.10
CA ARG A 69 -2.08 -18.58 -22.34
C ARG A 69 -0.82 -18.28 -21.54
N THR A 70 -0.32 -17.06 -21.67
CA THR A 70 0.80 -16.57 -20.87
C THR A 70 0.30 -16.17 -19.49
N GLU A 71 0.94 -16.67 -18.44
CA GLU A 71 0.70 -16.21 -17.07
C GLU A 71 1.62 -15.05 -16.72
N CYS A 72 1.06 -13.98 -16.18
CA CYS A 72 1.84 -12.81 -15.78
C CYS A 72 2.57 -13.03 -14.46
N THR A 73 3.83 -12.63 -14.42
CA THR A 73 4.60 -12.58 -13.17
C THR A 73 4.11 -11.45 -12.28
N SER A 74 4.19 -11.62 -10.96
CA SER A 74 3.94 -10.54 -10.02
C SER A 74 4.93 -9.38 -10.23
N LEU A 75 4.44 -8.15 -10.11
CA LEU A 75 5.30 -6.97 -10.14
C LEU A 75 6.24 -6.93 -8.91
N PRO A 76 7.38 -6.23 -9.00
CA PRO A 76 8.25 -5.99 -7.85
C PRO A 76 7.48 -5.35 -6.69
N ALA A 77 7.79 -5.75 -5.45
CA ALA A 77 7.15 -5.19 -4.25
C ALA A 77 7.28 -3.66 -4.16
N ALA A 78 8.44 -3.15 -4.58
CA ALA A 78 8.74 -1.73 -4.61
C ALA A 78 8.19 -0.96 -5.83
N CYS A 79 7.23 -1.52 -6.55
CA CYS A 79 6.65 -0.84 -7.70
C CYS A 79 5.70 0.28 -7.27
N ILE A 80 6.05 1.51 -7.61
CA ILE A 80 5.25 2.71 -7.27
C ILE A 80 4.45 3.25 -8.46
N HIS A 81 4.73 2.77 -9.67
CA HIS A 81 3.95 3.15 -10.85
C HIS A 81 3.78 1.97 -11.80
N VAL A 82 2.53 1.63 -12.08
CA VAL A 82 2.13 0.49 -12.92
C VAL A 82 1.45 1.00 -14.18
N SER A 83 1.87 0.48 -15.33
CA SER A 83 1.21 0.69 -16.62
C SER A 83 0.57 -0.61 -17.11
N HIS A 84 -0.54 -0.49 -17.83
CA HIS A 84 -1.20 -1.60 -18.51
C HIS A 84 -1.93 -1.07 -19.74
N TYR A 85 -1.35 -1.28 -20.92
CA TYR A 85 -1.94 -0.83 -22.19
C TYR A 85 -2.91 -1.89 -22.73
N PRO A 86 -3.92 -1.50 -23.54
CA PRO A 86 -4.90 -2.45 -24.09
C PRO A 86 -4.30 -3.59 -24.94
N THR A 87 -3.10 -3.37 -25.51
CA THR A 87 -2.37 -4.36 -26.31
C THR A 87 -1.41 -5.22 -25.48
N ASP A 88 -1.21 -4.88 -24.21
CA ASP A 88 -0.28 -5.62 -23.35
C ASP A 88 -1.00 -6.82 -22.74
N CYS A 89 -0.32 -7.97 -22.73
CA CYS A 89 -0.77 -9.12 -21.94
C CYS A 89 -0.62 -8.83 -20.43
N CYS A 90 0.52 -8.28 -20.02
CA CYS A 90 0.87 -8.14 -18.60
C CYS A 90 1.13 -6.68 -18.21
N PRO A 91 0.75 -6.28 -16.99
CA PRO A 91 1.11 -4.97 -16.47
C PRO A 91 2.62 -4.87 -16.31
N ARG A 92 3.14 -3.65 -16.43
CA ARG A 92 4.57 -3.36 -16.30
C ARG A 92 4.79 -2.38 -15.16
N CYS A 93 5.89 -2.58 -14.45
CA CYS A 93 6.36 -1.60 -13.48
C CYS A 93 7.18 -0.54 -14.21
N GLU A 94 6.70 0.70 -14.22
CA GLU A 94 7.38 1.84 -14.84
C GLU A 94 8.39 2.48 -13.89
N LYS A 95 8.15 2.42 -12.58
CA LYS A 95 9.02 3.03 -11.58
C LYS A 95 9.05 2.23 -10.29
N ILE A 96 10.27 2.07 -9.78
CA ILE A 96 10.57 1.38 -8.51
C ILE A 96 11.10 2.41 -7.52
N GLY A 97 10.66 2.33 -6.27
CA GLY A 97 11.10 3.22 -5.19
C GLY A 97 10.14 3.21 -4.02
N CYS A 98 10.20 4.27 -3.22
CA CYS A 98 9.26 4.53 -2.15
C CYS A 98 8.61 5.90 -2.35
N GLU A 99 7.38 6.07 -1.87
CA GLU A 99 6.72 7.37 -1.81
C GLU A 99 6.56 7.80 -0.34
N TYR A 100 7.04 8.99 0.01
CA TYR A 100 6.92 9.54 1.37
C TYR A 100 6.71 11.05 1.32
N GLY A 101 5.68 11.53 2.00
CA GLY A 101 5.35 12.96 2.03
C GLY A 101 5.04 13.58 0.65
N GLY A 102 4.66 12.76 -0.35
CA GLY A 102 4.43 13.19 -1.74
C GLY A 102 5.70 13.28 -2.58
N GLU A 103 6.86 12.91 -2.04
CA GLU A 103 8.11 12.78 -2.78
C GLU A 103 8.45 11.31 -3.03
N VAL A 104 9.17 11.06 -4.13
CA VAL A 104 9.62 9.72 -4.50
C VAL A 104 11.10 9.57 -4.22
N TYR A 105 11.44 8.50 -3.51
CA TYR A 105 12.79 8.13 -3.10
C TYR A 105 13.23 6.83 -3.79
N GLU A 106 14.50 6.75 -4.18
CA GLU A 106 15.06 5.52 -4.76
C GLU A 106 15.36 4.47 -3.68
N LEU A 107 15.42 3.20 -4.08
CA LEU A 107 15.76 2.12 -3.18
C LEU A 107 17.15 2.32 -2.56
N GLY A 108 17.23 2.15 -1.24
CA GLY A 108 18.41 2.41 -0.43
C GLY A 108 18.66 3.89 -0.11
N GLN A 109 17.84 4.82 -0.63
CA GLN A 109 18.02 6.24 -0.39
C GLN A 109 17.73 6.59 1.08
N GLN A 110 18.69 7.24 1.72
CA GLN A 110 18.51 7.85 3.04
C GLN A 110 18.11 9.31 2.89
N PHE A 111 17.15 9.75 3.70
CA PHE A 111 16.65 11.12 3.69
C PHE A 111 16.18 11.55 5.08
N GLN A 112 16.08 12.87 5.29
CA GLN A 112 15.78 13.48 6.58
C GLN A 112 14.63 14.49 6.40
N PRO A 113 13.36 14.05 6.57
CA PRO A 113 12.19 14.93 6.42
C PRO A 113 12.14 16.07 7.44
N SER A 114 12.64 15.81 8.65
CA SER A 114 12.66 16.76 9.75
C SER A 114 13.92 16.58 10.60
N ALA A 115 14.25 17.54 11.47
CA ALA A 115 15.40 17.41 12.36
C ALA A 115 15.31 16.19 13.32
N CYS A 116 14.10 15.64 13.51
CA CYS A 116 13.83 14.50 14.38
C CYS A 116 13.74 13.16 13.64
N GLU A 117 13.73 13.16 12.32
CA GLU A 117 13.48 11.95 11.52
C GLU A 117 14.68 11.62 10.67
N GLN A 118 15.00 10.34 10.57
CA GLN A 118 15.94 9.81 9.60
C GLN A 118 15.32 8.58 8.96
N CYS A 119 15.05 8.66 7.67
CA CYS A 119 14.33 7.64 6.92
C CYS A 119 15.23 6.98 5.88
N THR A 120 14.93 5.72 5.58
CA THR A 120 15.54 4.96 4.48
C THR A 120 14.42 4.34 3.65
N CYS A 121 14.52 4.43 2.34
CA CYS A 121 13.67 3.69 1.42
C CYS A 121 14.24 2.27 1.26
N ASP A 122 13.60 1.26 1.83
CA ASP A 122 14.09 -0.12 1.79
C ASP A 122 13.74 -0.82 0.47
N SER A 123 14.43 -1.94 0.19
CA SER A 123 14.33 -2.66 -1.08
C SER A 123 12.94 -3.20 -1.43
N ASP A 124 12.05 -3.31 -0.44
CA ASP A 124 10.66 -3.71 -0.60
C ASP A 124 9.72 -2.54 -0.94
N GLY A 125 10.24 -1.31 -1.03
CA GLY A 125 9.47 -0.10 -1.34
C GLY A 125 8.84 0.54 -0.10
N ILE A 126 9.20 0.05 1.09
CA ILE A 126 8.71 0.59 2.35
C ILE A 126 9.71 1.60 2.90
N VAL A 127 9.21 2.76 3.33
CA VAL A 127 10.03 3.73 4.06
C VAL A 127 10.10 3.35 5.52
N ASN A 128 11.32 3.17 6.02
CA ASN A 128 11.59 2.94 7.43
C ASN A 128 12.26 4.17 8.04
N CYS A 129 11.60 4.77 9.02
CA CYS A 129 12.05 5.98 9.71
C CYS A 129 12.43 5.71 11.16
N LEU A 130 13.59 6.21 11.55
CA LEU A 130 13.97 6.38 12.95
C LEU A 130 13.53 7.78 13.38
N VAL A 131 12.68 7.83 14.39
CA VAL A 131 12.18 9.09 14.99
C VAL A 131 12.88 9.27 16.33
N ALA A 132 13.52 10.42 16.52
CA ALA A 132 14.16 10.76 17.78
C ALA A 132 13.11 11.03 18.85
N ASP A 133 13.22 10.32 19.98
CA ASP A 133 12.44 10.58 21.18
C ASP A 133 13.29 11.43 22.15
N CYS A 134 12.79 12.61 22.47
CA CYS A 134 13.53 13.57 23.28
C CYS A 134 13.30 13.29 24.77
N ALA A 135 14.38 13.17 25.52
CA ALA A 135 14.29 13.09 26.98
C ALA A 135 13.57 14.34 27.54
N PRO A 136 12.73 14.19 28.58
CA PRO A 136 12.12 15.34 29.25
C PRO A 136 13.20 16.36 29.66
N PRO A 137 13.04 17.64 29.30
CA PRO A 137 14.04 18.63 29.62
C PRO A 137 14.15 18.80 31.14
N PRO A 138 15.37 18.93 31.69
CA PRO A 138 15.59 19.08 33.14
C PRO A 138 15.25 20.50 33.65
N CYS A 139 14.44 21.26 32.93
CA CYS A 139 14.07 22.63 33.23
C CYS A 139 12.61 22.91 32.87
N VAL A 140 12.05 23.95 33.48
CA VAL A 140 10.68 24.40 33.19
C VAL A 140 10.59 25.44 32.06
N ASN A 141 11.73 25.94 31.58
CA ASN A 141 11.85 26.92 30.50
C ASN A 141 12.73 26.43 29.32
N PRO A 142 12.44 25.26 28.73
CA PRO A 142 13.19 24.76 27.58
C PRO A 142 13.06 25.67 26.36
N VAL A 143 14.14 25.79 25.58
CA VAL A 143 14.18 26.58 24.35
C VAL A 143 14.21 25.65 23.14
N TYR A 144 13.23 25.81 22.25
CA TYR A 144 13.14 25.11 20.97
C TYR A 144 13.83 25.94 19.88
N GLN A 145 14.89 25.38 19.29
CA GLN A 145 15.64 26.03 18.23
C GLN A 145 15.27 25.45 16.87
N LYS A 146 15.11 26.32 15.86
CA LYS A 146 14.85 25.90 14.48
C LYS A 146 15.98 24.98 14.00
N GLY A 147 15.63 23.84 13.43
CA GLY A 147 16.58 22.87 12.89
C GLY A 147 17.17 21.92 13.92
N LYS A 148 16.79 22.01 15.20
CA LYS A 148 17.10 20.99 16.21
C LYS A 148 15.85 20.18 16.53
N CYS A 149 16.03 18.89 16.76
CA CYS A 149 14.92 18.04 17.18
C CYS A 149 14.48 18.35 18.62
N CYS A 150 15.42 18.25 19.57
CA CYS A 150 15.12 18.35 20.98
C CYS A 150 15.34 19.75 21.54
N PRO A 151 14.54 20.17 22.53
CA PRO A 151 14.75 21.43 23.22
C PRO A 151 15.99 21.39 24.11
N GLU A 152 16.51 22.58 24.44
CA GLU A 152 17.66 22.73 25.34
C GLU A 152 17.32 23.65 26.52
N CYS A 153 17.86 23.33 27.70
CA CYS A 153 17.83 24.20 28.87
C CYS A 153 19.06 25.12 28.87
N LYS A 154 18.93 26.33 28.30
CA LYS A 154 20.05 27.28 28.17
C LYS A 154 20.66 27.72 29.50
N ASP A 155 19.82 27.85 30.52
CA ASP A 155 20.22 28.26 31.87
C ASP A 155 20.51 27.05 32.80
N GLY A 156 20.57 25.84 32.24
CA GLY A 156 20.71 24.60 32.98
C GLY A 156 19.43 24.12 33.68
N PRO A 157 19.52 23.07 34.51
CA PRO A 157 18.37 22.50 35.20
C PRO A 157 17.73 23.49 36.19
N ASN A 158 16.41 23.54 36.23
CA ASN A 158 15.66 24.46 37.09
C ASN A 158 14.21 23.99 37.32
N CYS A 159 13.55 24.62 38.29
CA CYS A 159 12.15 24.31 38.60
C CYS A 159 11.42 25.54 39.15
N TYR A 160 10.09 25.48 39.22
CA TYR A 160 9.28 26.53 39.82
C TYR A 160 9.34 26.48 41.34
N VAL A 161 9.28 27.65 41.97
CA VAL A 161 9.21 27.77 43.43
C VAL A 161 7.94 27.12 43.99
N ASP A 162 6.81 27.32 43.31
CA ASP A 162 5.50 26.81 43.71
C ASP A 162 4.58 26.62 42.49
N ALA A 163 3.35 26.19 42.74
CA ALA A 163 2.35 25.91 41.71
C ALA A 163 1.87 27.16 40.93
N SER A 164 2.21 28.38 41.36
CA SER A 164 1.90 29.61 40.60
C SER A 164 2.70 29.71 39.30
N ARG A 165 3.83 28.99 39.19
CA ARG A 165 4.72 28.99 38.01
C ARG A 165 5.25 30.36 37.60
N THR A 166 5.37 31.28 38.55
CA THR A 166 5.81 32.66 38.30
C THR A 166 7.32 32.86 38.52
N LYS A 167 7.91 32.10 39.45
CA LYS A 167 9.31 32.23 39.85
C LYS A 167 10.05 30.91 39.61
N VAL A 168 11.18 30.98 38.91
CA VAL A 168 12.06 29.86 38.59
C VAL A 168 13.37 30.01 39.36
N ILE A 169 13.89 28.91 39.90
CA ILE A 169 15.17 28.87 40.60
C ILE A 169 16.04 27.72 40.04
N PRO A 170 17.37 27.82 40.07
CA PRO A 170 18.27 26.77 39.59
C PRO A 170 18.16 25.49 40.43
N ALA A 171 18.45 24.34 39.81
CA ALA A 171 18.57 23.06 40.51
C ALA A 171 19.80 23.01 41.43
N GLY A 172 19.71 22.21 42.49
CA GLY A 172 20.84 21.94 43.39
C GLY A 172 20.69 22.62 44.75
N GLU A 173 21.49 23.65 45.02
CA GLU A 173 21.52 24.29 46.34
C GLU A 173 20.24 25.06 46.68
N ALA A 174 19.90 25.09 47.97
CA ALA A 174 18.73 25.78 48.45
C ALA A 174 18.95 27.31 48.44
N VAL A 175 18.03 28.04 47.81
CA VAL A 175 18.07 29.51 47.66
C VAL A 175 16.95 30.18 48.46
N TRP A 176 17.18 31.41 48.90
CA TRP A 176 16.16 32.23 49.54
C TRP A 176 15.25 32.87 48.48
N VAL A 177 13.95 32.57 48.54
CA VAL A 177 12.96 33.15 47.61
C VAL A 177 12.29 34.39 48.18
N ASP A 178 12.30 34.53 49.50
CA ASP A 178 11.92 35.71 50.27
C ASP A 178 12.70 35.72 51.60
N SER A 179 12.42 36.65 52.52
CA SER A 179 13.12 36.76 53.81
C SER A 179 12.90 35.58 54.77
N CYS A 180 11.89 34.75 54.50
CA CYS A 180 11.42 33.68 55.38
C CYS A 180 11.51 32.30 54.75
N THR A 181 11.59 32.19 53.44
CA THR A 181 11.37 30.96 52.71
C THR A 181 12.63 30.59 51.94
N LYS A 182 13.13 29.39 52.22
CA LYS A 182 14.24 28.78 51.50
C LYS A 182 13.71 27.61 50.67
N CYS A 183 14.02 27.59 49.38
CA CYS A 183 13.52 26.60 48.43
C CYS A 183 14.68 25.89 47.73
N ARG A 184 14.51 24.61 47.45
CA ARG A 184 15.48 23.77 46.75
C ARG A 184 14.82 23.01 45.63
N CYS A 185 15.31 23.17 44.41
CA CYS A 185 14.93 22.33 43.29
C CYS A 185 15.68 20.99 43.37
N HIS A 186 14.95 19.91 43.08
CA HIS A 186 15.54 18.59 42.98
C HIS A 186 16.58 18.53 41.85
N ASN A 187 17.64 17.74 42.04
CA ASN A 187 18.70 17.52 41.06
C ASN A 187 18.91 16.01 40.82
N TRP A 188 19.87 15.66 39.97
CA TRP A 188 20.17 14.26 39.60
C TRP A 188 20.55 13.35 40.78
N GLN A 189 20.87 13.92 41.94
CA GLN A 189 21.26 13.18 43.15
C GLN A 189 20.04 12.78 43.99
N ASP A 190 18.89 13.40 43.74
CA ASP A 190 17.67 13.13 44.48
C ASP A 190 16.93 11.90 43.91
N ALA A 191 16.44 11.05 44.81
CA ALA A 191 15.53 9.97 44.42
C ALA A 191 14.26 10.56 43.78
N GLY A 192 13.86 10.02 42.63
CA GLY A 192 12.69 10.52 41.90
C GLY A 192 12.97 11.69 40.95
N TYR A 193 14.22 12.13 40.75
CA TYR A 193 14.57 13.18 39.77
C TYR A 193 13.98 12.92 38.37
N TRP A 194 13.93 11.66 37.96
CA TRP A 194 13.38 11.21 36.68
C TRP A 194 11.86 11.38 36.55
N GLU A 195 11.15 11.65 37.65
CA GLU A 195 9.70 11.86 37.67
C GLU A 195 9.31 13.28 37.24
N GLY A 196 10.29 14.12 36.86
CA GLY A 196 10.03 15.45 36.32
C GLY A 196 9.48 16.41 37.37
N TYR A 197 10.09 16.45 38.56
CA TYR A 197 9.73 17.40 39.60
C TYR A 197 9.92 18.84 39.13
N LEU A 198 8.83 19.45 38.66
CA LEU A 198 8.80 20.84 38.20
C LEU A 198 8.68 21.85 39.35
N LEU A 199 8.59 21.37 40.59
CA LEU A 199 8.39 22.18 41.80
C LEU A 199 9.52 22.00 42.80
N ALA A 200 9.92 23.10 43.42
CA ALA A 200 10.91 23.11 44.48
C ALA A 200 10.30 22.61 45.79
N THR A 201 11.16 22.06 46.65
CA THR A 201 10.82 21.83 48.05
C THR A 201 11.17 23.10 48.84
N CYS A 202 10.17 23.72 49.45
CA CYS A 202 10.33 24.96 50.21
C CYS A 202 10.08 24.76 51.70
N SER A 203 10.91 25.39 52.53
CA SER A 203 10.77 25.42 53.99
C SER A 203 10.77 26.86 54.49
N ARG A 204 9.78 27.21 55.31
CA ARG A 204 9.74 28.51 56.01
C ARG A 204 10.55 28.41 57.30
N VAL A 205 11.42 29.38 57.54
CA VAL A 205 12.28 29.42 58.73
C VAL A 205 11.47 29.80 59.96
N GLN A 206 11.77 29.14 61.08
CA GLN A 206 11.15 29.43 62.37
C GLN A 206 11.59 30.82 62.87
N ASN A 207 10.68 31.57 63.48
CA ASN A 207 10.86 32.94 63.95
C ASN A 207 11.02 33.99 62.84
N CYS A 208 10.43 33.77 61.67
CA CYS A 208 10.32 34.83 60.69
C CYS A 208 9.25 35.85 61.14
N LEU A 209 9.72 37.04 61.56
CA LEU A 209 8.93 38.19 62.00
C LEU A 209 8.30 38.94 60.81
#